data_AF-A0A2D8PR67-F1
#
_entry.id   AF-A0A2D8PR67-F1
#
_cell.length_a   1.000
_cell.length_b   1.000
_cell.length_c   1.000
_cell.angle_alpha   90.00
_cell.angle_beta   90.00
_cell.angle_gamma   90.00
#
_symmetry.space_group_name_H-M   'P 1'
#
loop_
_entity.id
_entity.type
_entity.pdbx_description
1 polymer ?
#
loop_
_entity_poly.entity_id
_entity_poly.type
_entity_poly.pdbx_seq_one_letter_code
_entity_poly.pdbx_strand_id
1 'polypeptide(L)'
;LSKDYAQQRAAQMDLERNNANVRPGDPYPFQDGENPFGELLERWAGGGEVVTDPEGSSEMDEFLDDFYQGTTSIQAADESGWVVSITPSGGWIPAVIAGRTGIGMSQRAQSFVVNEVDGPFNVVQPGKRPRATLTPGMALKDGRPYLSFAVQGGDAQDQNLVQFFLNMVEFDMNVQQAVEAANINSMQMRGSFGEHATSPGRLLVQNATPPWVQAELESMGYDLMFSERTSGPINAIYFDWANGSFWGGSSNHGDDYGVVWQ
;
A
#
# COMPACT_ATOMS: atom_id res chain seq x y z
N LEU A 1 9.87 12.66 10.03
CA LEU A 1 8.78 13.49 9.46
C LEU A 1 8.46 14.60 10.46
N SER A 2 8.24 15.83 9.98
CA SER A 2 7.85 16.96 10.85
C SER A 2 6.45 16.73 11.44
N LYS A 3 6.31 16.92 12.76
CA LYS A 3 5.02 16.81 13.45
C LYS A 3 4.08 17.96 13.08
N ASP A 4 4.62 19.15 12.87
CA ASP A 4 3.85 20.32 12.48
C ASP A 4 3.28 20.16 11.06
N TYR A 5 4.07 19.61 10.14
CA TYR A 5 3.56 19.26 8.80
C TYR A 5 2.45 18.21 8.87
N ALA A 6 2.62 17.18 9.71
CA ALA A 6 1.60 16.16 9.89
C ALA A 6 0.30 16.76 10.46
N GLN A 7 0.39 17.68 11.44
CA GLN A 7 -0.77 18.40 11.97
C GLN A 7 -1.43 19.28 10.90
N GLN A 8 -0.64 19.99 10.09
CA GLN A 8 -1.15 20.79 8.97
C GLN A 8 -1.94 19.93 7.97
N ARG A 9 -1.43 18.73 7.64
CA ARG A 9 -2.12 17.79 6.75
C ARG A 9 -3.36 17.18 7.39
N ALA A 10 -3.29 16.81 8.67
CA ALA A 10 -4.44 16.28 9.41
C ALA A 10 -5.59 17.29 9.50
N ALA A 11 -5.28 18.59 9.64
CA ALA A 11 -6.28 19.66 9.65
C ALA A 11 -7.05 19.84 8.32
N GLN A 12 -6.60 19.20 7.23
CA GLN A 12 -7.30 19.20 5.93
C GLN A 12 -8.27 18.02 5.77
N MET A 13 -8.31 17.10 6.73
CA MET A 13 -9.24 15.98 6.71
C MET A 13 -10.65 16.47 7.08
N ASP A 14 -11.62 16.22 6.20
CA ASP A 14 -13.03 16.42 6.47
C ASP A 14 -13.63 15.09 6.96
N LEU A 15 -14.19 15.11 8.17
CA LEU A 15 -14.76 13.91 8.79
C LEU A 15 -16.19 13.61 8.31
N GLU A 16 -16.81 14.53 7.55
CA GLU A 16 -18.18 14.39 7.06
C GLU A 16 -18.24 14.19 5.55
N ARG A 17 -17.14 14.42 4.82
CA ARG A 17 -17.11 14.34 3.35
C ARG A 17 -15.81 13.81 2.79
N ASN A 18 -15.93 13.06 1.71
CA ASN A 18 -14.83 12.71 0.84
C ASN A 18 -14.28 13.96 0.13
N ASN A 19 -12.95 14.05 0.04
CA ASN A 19 -12.26 15.02 -0.80
C ASN A 19 -11.50 14.31 -1.93
N ALA A 20 -12.20 14.01 -3.01
CA ALA A 20 -11.63 13.43 -4.24
C ALA A 20 -10.57 14.34 -4.90
N ASN A 21 -10.50 15.62 -4.52
CA ASN A 21 -9.57 16.59 -5.06
C ASN A 21 -8.36 16.83 -4.12
N VAL A 22 -8.11 15.96 -3.14
CA VAL A 22 -6.94 16.11 -2.26
C VAL A 22 -5.66 16.12 -3.09
N ARG A 23 -4.77 17.06 -2.81
CA ARG A 23 -3.50 17.23 -3.51
C ARG A 23 -2.32 16.99 -2.56
N PRO A 24 -1.13 16.66 -3.09
CA PRO A 24 0.10 16.64 -2.31
C PRO A 24 0.30 17.97 -1.55
N GLY A 25 0.82 17.90 -0.33
CA GLY A 25 1.21 19.09 0.42
C GLY A 25 2.65 19.52 0.11
N ASP A 26 3.07 20.62 0.73
CA ASP A 26 4.45 21.09 0.65
C ASP A 26 5.21 20.85 1.98
N PRO A 27 6.05 19.81 2.07
CA PRO A 27 6.81 19.52 3.28
C PRO A 27 8.10 20.35 3.43
N TYR A 28 8.58 21.04 2.38
CA TYR A 28 9.90 21.67 2.36
C TYR A 28 10.06 22.81 3.40
N PRO A 29 9.06 23.67 3.63
CA PRO A 29 9.15 24.69 4.68
C PRO A 29 9.36 24.13 6.09
N PHE A 30 9.00 22.86 6.32
CA PHE A 30 9.18 22.17 7.60
C PHE A 30 10.50 21.38 7.68
N GLN A 31 11.34 21.52 6.65
CA GLN A 31 12.66 20.90 6.51
C GLN A 31 13.75 21.96 6.27
N ASP A 32 13.46 23.22 6.57
CA ASP A 32 14.34 24.37 6.33
C ASP A 32 14.77 24.52 4.85
N GLY A 33 13.88 24.19 3.91
CA GLY A 33 14.13 24.24 2.47
C GLY A 33 13.01 24.88 1.67
N GLU A 34 13.32 25.24 0.42
CA GLU A 34 12.34 25.65 -0.59
C GLU A 34 11.99 24.46 -1.47
N ASN A 35 10.72 24.35 -1.86
CA ASN A 35 10.28 23.25 -2.72
C ASN A 35 10.75 23.49 -4.16
N PRO A 36 11.65 22.66 -4.71
CA PRO A 36 12.14 22.81 -6.07
C PRO A 36 11.08 22.49 -7.14
N PHE A 37 9.89 22.03 -6.73
CA PHE A 37 8.77 21.67 -7.59
C PHE A 37 7.51 22.51 -7.30
N GLY A 38 7.67 23.72 -6.76
CA GLY A 38 6.54 24.63 -6.46
C GLY A 38 5.62 24.85 -7.66
N GLU A 39 6.18 25.07 -8.86
CA GLU A 39 5.39 25.23 -10.10
C GLU A 39 4.57 23.97 -10.44
N LEU A 40 5.11 22.77 -10.18
CA LEU A 40 4.38 21.51 -10.38
C LEU A 40 3.27 21.34 -9.35
N LEU A 41 3.50 21.70 -8.09
CA LEU A 41 2.45 21.71 -7.06
C LEU A 41 1.31 22.66 -7.45
N GLU A 42 1.62 23.85 -7.93
CA GLU A 42 0.62 24.81 -8.43
C GLU A 42 -0.15 24.26 -9.64
N ARG A 43 0.55 23.61 -10.57
CA ARG A 43 -0.08 22.98 -11.74
C ARG A 43 -1.03 21.84 -11.35
N TRP A 44 -0.63 20.99 -10.41
CA TRP A 44 -1.50 19.94 -9.88
C TRP A 44 -2.69 20.52 -9.11
N ALA A 45 -2.53 21.67 -8.46
CA ALA A 45 -3.62 22.41 -7.83
C ALA A 45 -4.57 23.05 -8.87
N GLY A 46 -4.05 23.49 -10.01
CA GLY A 46 -4.78 24.15 -11.10
C GLY A 46 -5.60 23.22 -12.01
N GLY A 47 -5.69 21.91 -11.71
CA GLY A 47 -6.50 20.96 -12.48
C GLY A 47 -5.88 20.46 -13.78
N GLY A 48 -4.55 20.54 -13.93
CA GLY A 48 -3.85 19.96 -15.08
C GLY A 48 -3.98 18.43 -15.11
N GLU A 49 -4.79 17.92 -16.03
CA GLU A 49 -5.03 16.48 -16.27
C GLU A 49 -3.74 15.70 -16.53
N VAL A 50 -3.57 14.61 -15.77
CA VAL A 50 -3.38 13.23 -16.28
C VAL A 50 -4.07 12.31 -15.26
N VAL A 51 -5.40 12.28 -15.27
CA VAL A 51 -6.20 11.29 -14.53
C VAL A 51 -6.82 10.39 -15.58
N THR A 52 -6.24 9.21 -15.78
CA THR A 52 -6.93 8.11 -16.43
C THR A 52 -7.78 7.45 -15.35
N ASP A 53 -9.02 7.91 -15.22
CA ASP A 53 -10.03 7.20 -14.43
C ASP A 53 -10.60 6.09 -15.32
N PRO A 54 -10.43 4.80 -14.96
CA PRO A 54 -10.95 3.70 -15.77
C PRO A 54 -12.47 3.79 -15.95
N GLU A 55 -12.92 3.79 -17.21
CA GLU A 55 -14.33 3.83 -17.58
C GLU A 55 -14.83 2.46 -18.05
N GLY A 56 -15.93 1.98 -17.44
CA GLY A 56 -16.48 0.67 -17.74
C GLY A 56 -15.74 -0.48 -17.05
N SER A 57 -16.25 -1.71 -17.22
CA SER A 57 -15.81 -2.85 -16.43
C SER A 57 -14.42 -3.38 -16.82
N SER A 58 -14.10 -3.41 -18.12
CA SER A 58 -12.82 -3.96 -18.61
C SER A 58 -11.62 -3.12 -18.16
N GLU A 59 -11.72 -1.79 -18.28
CA GLU A 59 -10.66 -0.88 -17.85
C GLU A 59 -10.49 -0.90 -16.32
N MET A 60 -11.58 -1.10 -15.59
CA MET A 60 -11.54 -1.26 -14.14
C MET A 60 -10.81 -2.55 -13.74
N ASP A 61 -11.09 -3.66 -14.41
CA ASP A 61 -10.43 -4.93 -14.13
C ASP A 61 -8.90 -4.82 -14.38
N GLU A 62 -8.50 -4.20 -15.50
CA GLU A 62 -7.08 -3.93 -15.79
C GLU A 62 -6.44 -3.01 -14.76
N PHE A 63 -7.13 -1.93 -14.37
CA PHE A 63 -6.66 -1.01 -13.33
C PHE A 63 -6.44 -1.74 -11.99
N LEU A 64 -7.37 -2.60 -11.59
CA LEU A 64 -7.25 -3.37 -10.35
C LEU A 64 -6.10 -4.38 -10.42
N ASP A 65 -5.94 -5.09 -11.53
CA ASP A 65 -4.83 -6.02 -11.74
C ASP A 65 -3.47 -5.30 -11.61
N ASP A 66 -3.35 -4.11 -12.18
CA ASP A 66 -2.17 -3.26 -12.05
C ASP A 66 -1.99 -2.77 -10.60
N PHE A 67 -3.04 -2.23 -9.98
CA PHE A 67 -3.00 -1.67 -8.62
C PHE A 67 -2.56 -2.71 -7.58
N TYR A 68 -3.02 -3.95 -7.74
CA TYR A 68 -2.72 -5.09 -6.88
C TYR A 68 -1.62 -6.00 -7.44
N GLN A 69 -0.82 -5.54 -8.41
CA GLN A 69 0.17 -6.37 -9.10
C GLN A 69 1.01 -7.19 -8.11
N GLY A 70 1.06 -8.50 -8.41
CA GLY A 70 1.56 -9.55 -7.52
C GLY A 70 2.95 -9.27 -6.94
N THR A 71 3.18 -9.77 -5.74
CA THR A 71 4.44 -9.72 -5.01
C THR A 71 4.38 -10.91 -4.06
N THR A 72 5.46 -11.32 -3.41
CA THR A 72 5.37 -12.28 -2.31
C THR A 72 5.97 -11.68 -1.04
N SER A 73 5.59 -12.20 0.11
CA SER A 73 6.01 -11.73 1.43
C SER A 73 6.45 -12.90 2.27
N ILE A 74 7.63 -12.79 2.88
CA ILE A 74 8.20 -13.82 3.76
C ILE A 74 8.58 -13.18 5.08
N GLN A 75 8.09 -13.77 6.17
CA GLN A 75 8.46 -13.45 7.53
C GLN A 75 9.11 -14.68 8.17
N ALA A 76 10.29 -14.51 8.75
CA ALA A 76 10.99 -15.59 9.45
C ALA A 76 11.65 -15.07 10.72
N ALA A 77 11.67 -15.90 11.76
CA ALA A 77 12.40 -15.65 12.99
C ALA A 77 12.96 -16.96 13.55
N ASP A 78 14.02 -16.88 14.36
CA ASP A 78 14.63 -18.06 14.98
C ASP A 78 14.97 -17.86 16.47
N GLU A 79 15.39 -18.94 17.13
CA GLU A 79 15.78 -18.97 18.54
C GLU A 79 17.06 -18.17 18.85
N SER A 80 17.88 -17.90 17.84
CA SER A 80 19.09 -17.07 17.97
C SER A 80 18.78 -15.58 17.93
N GLY A 81 17.51 -15.21 17.69
CA GLY A 81 17.04 -13.84 17.66
C GLY A 81 17.11 -13.18 16.29
N TRP A 82 17.33 -13.94 15.21
CA TRP A 82 17.20 -13.40 13.87
C TRP A 82 15.73 -13.11 13.55
N VAL A 83 15.48 -11.99 12.88
CA VAL A 83 14.17 -11.65 12.31
C VAL A 83 14.38 -11.13 10.90
N VAL A 84 13.67 -11.72 9.95
CA VAL A 84 13.75 -11.40 8.51
C VAL A 84 12.35 -11.08 8.00
N SER A 85 12.20 -9.85 7.47
CA SER A 85 11.03 -9.39 6.74
C SER A 85 11.45 -9.05 5.33
N ILE A 86 10.92 -9.76 4.33
CA ILE A 86 11.25 -9.51 2.93
C ILE A 86 10.00 -9.54 2.05
N THR A 87 10.03 -8.71 1.01
CA THR A 87 8.95 -8.56 0.03
C THR A 87 9.52 -8.66 -1.40
N PRO A 88 9.93 -9.86 -1.86
CA PRO A 88 10.49 -10.00 -3.20
C PRO A 88 9.42 -9.96 -4.29
N SER A 89 9.79 -9.47 -5.47
CA SER A 89 8.84 -9.23 -6.57
C SER A 89 9.54 -9.11 -7.93
N GLY A 90 8.74 -9.14 -9.01
CA GLY A 90 9.18 -9.09 -10.40
C GLY A 90 8.94 -10.40 -11.14
N GLY A 91 9.14 -10.39 -12.46
CA GLY A 91 8.91 -11.56 -13.31
C GLY A 91 7.44 -11.93 -13.49
N TRP A 92 6.53 -10.95 -13.41
CA TRP A 92 5.09 -11.12 -13.60
C TRP A 92 4.76 -11.68 -14.98
N ILE A 93 3.73 -12.52 -15.08
CA ILE A 93 3.34 -13.11 -16.35
C ILE A 93 2.33 -12.19 -17.02
N PRO A 94 2.53 -11.78 -18.29
CA PRO A 94 3.60 -12.22 -19.20
C PRO A 94 4.96 -11.54 -18.94
N ALA A 95 6.04 -12.32 -18.88
CA ALA A 95 7.42 -11.82 -18.79
C ALA A 95 8.26 -12.23 -20.00
N VAL A 96 9.19 -11.35 -20.40
CA VAL A 96 10.29 -11.73 -21.29
C VAL A 96 11.18 -12.74 -20.56
N ILE A 97 11.38 -13.92 -21.14
CA ILE A 97 12.29 -14.92 -20.58
C ILE A 97 13.74 -14.56 -20.94
N ALA A 98 14.64 -14.62 -19.94
CA ALA A 98 16.07 -14.45 -20.17
C ALA A 98 16.65 -15.62 -20.99
N GLY A 99 16.62 -15.50 -22.31
CA GLY A 99 17.09 -16.52 -23.24
C GLY A 99 16.35 -17.84 -23.05
N ARG A 100 17.08 -18.90 -22.66
CA ARG A 100 16.53 -20.27 -22.45
C ARG A 100 16.52 -20.69 -20.98
N THR A 101 16.65 -19.74 -20.05
CA THR A 101 16.82 -20.02 -18.61
C THR A 101 15.53 -20.39 -17.88
N GLY A 102 14.37 -20.01 -18.44
CA GLY A 102 13.09 -20.07 -17.73
C GLY A 102 12.88 -18.95 -16.70
N ILE A 103 13.83 -18.01 -16.57
CA ILE A 103 13.73 -16.89 -15.64
C ILE A 103 13.03 -15.72 -16.33
N GLY A 104 11.88 -15.30 -15.79
CA GLY A 104 11.17 -14.10 -16.21
C GLY A 104 11.92 -12.83 -15.80
N MET A 105 12.12 -11.92 -16.76
CA MET A 105 12.74 -10.63 -16.50
C MET A 105 11.77 -9.71 -15.74
N SER A 106 12.30 -8.94 -14.81
CA SER A 106 11.51 -7.95 -14.06
C SER A 106 10.99 -6.86 -14.99
N GLN A 107 9.73 -6.46 -14.79
CA GLN A 107 9.10 -5.33 -15.47
C GLN A 107 9.05 -4.09 -14.58
N ARG A 108 9.81 -4.06 -13.46
CA ARG A 108 9.74 -2.98 -12.47
C ARG A 108 10.03 -1.57 -13.03
N ALA A 109 10.69 -1.48 -14.18
CA ALA A 109 10.89 -0.22 -14.88
C ALA A 109 9.58 0.48 -15.28
N GLN A 110 8.46 -0.24 -15.37
CA GLN A 110 7.13 0.35 -15.58
C GLN A 110 6.73 1.34 -14.48
N SER A 111 7.33 1.22 -13.28
CA SER A 111 7.04 2.17 -12.20
C SER A 111 7.70 3.53 -12.38
N PHE A 112 8.57 3.72 -13.37
CA PHE A 112 9.04 5.07 -13.73
C PHE A 112 7.95 5.84 -14.47
N VAL A 113 7.91 7.15 -14.26
CA VAL A 113 7.21 8.05 -15.17
C VAL A 113 8.15 8.48 -16.30
N VAL A 114 7.58 8.81 -17.46
CA VAL A 114 8.33 9.31 -18.62
C VAL A 114 8.26 10.83 -18.77
N ASN A 115 7.35 11.47 -18.04
CA ASN A 115 7.20 12.92 -17.98
C ASN A 115 7.40 13.41 -16.54
N GLU A 116 8.11 14.52 -16.36
CA GLU A 116 8.36 15.10 -15.04
C GLU A 116 7.10 15.61 -14.35
N VAL A 117 6.09 16.02 -15.13
CA VAL A 117 4.80 16.51 -14.62
C VAL A 117 4.02 15.43 -13.86
N ASP A 118 4.35 14.17 -14.11
CA ASP A 118 3.69 13.00 -13.53
C ASP A 118 4.34 12.54 -12.21
N GLY A 119 5.54 13.04 -11.91
CA GLY A 119 6.35 12.57 -10.80
C GLY A 119 7.82 12.93 -10.99
N PRO A 120 8.25 14.15 -10.66
CA PRO A 120 9.58 14.65 -11.01
C PRO A 120 10.71 13.83 -10.38
N PHE A 121 10.45 13.22 -9.21
CA PHE A 121 11.39 12.37 -8.50
C PHE A 121 11.59 10.99 -9.13
N ASN A 122 10.69 10.56 -10.01
CA ASN A 122 10.62 9.20 -10.51
C ASN A 122 10.63 9.14 -12.05
N VAL A 123 11.19 10.16 -12.70
CA VAL A 123 11.49 10.13 -14.14
C VAL A 123 12.59 9.10 -14.43
N VAL A 124 12.44 8.33 -15.51
CA VAL A 124 13.41 7.35 -15.98
C VAL A 124 14.77 7.99 -16.27
N GLN A 125 15.84 7.40 -15.71
CA GLN A 125 17.23 7.85 -15.93
C GLN A 125 18.19 6.65 -15.93
N PRO A 126 19.30 6.70 -16.69
CA PRO A 126 20.31 5.64 -16.67
C PRO A 126 20.86 5.38 -15.25
N GLY A 127 20.88 4.10 -14.83
CA GLY A 127 21.40 3.70 -13.53
C GLY A 127 20.51 4.05 -12.32
N LYS A 128 19.40 4.78 -12.52
CA LYS A 128 18.43 5.06 -11.47
C LYS A 128 17.58 3.82 -11.20
N ARG A 129 17.19 3.61 -9.94
CA ARG A 129 16.20 2.61 -9.54
C ARG A 129 14.82 3.27 -9.52
N PRO A 130 13.76 2.62 -10.04
CA PRO A 130 12.41 3.14 -9.96
C PRO A 130 11.95 3.16 -8.50
N ARG A 131 11.01 4.05 -8.18
CA ARG A 131 10.20 3.90 -6.95
C ARG A 131 9.60 2.49 -6.95
N ALA A 132 9.70 1.80 -5.82
CA ALA A 132 9.13 0.49 -5.64
C ALA A 132 8.05 0.55 -4.55
N THR A 133 7.02 -0.26 -4.70
CA THR A 133 5.95 -0.45 -3.70
C THR A 133 6.34 -1.43 -2.58
N LEU A 134 7.47 -2.12 -2.73
CA LEU A 134 7.91 -3.21 -1.86
C LEU A 134 8.23 -2.69 -0.46
N THR A 135 7.41 -3.04 0.52
CA THR A 135 7.47 -2.47 1.89
C THR A 135 7.46 -3.58 2.95
N PRO A 136 8.59 -4.26 3.20
CA PRO A 136 8.72 -5.13 4.36
C PRO A 136 8.75 -4.28 5.65
N GLY A 137 7.86 -4.60 6.59
CA GLY A 137 7.70 -3.88 7.85
C GLY A 137 8.31 -4.62 9.05
N MET A 138 8.85 -3.83 9.99
CA MET A 138 9.20 -4.28 11.34
C MET A 138 8.84 -3.17 12.33
N ALA A 139 7.99 -3.48 13.30
CA ALA A 139 7.68 -2.57 14.40
C ALA A 139 8.52 -2.97 15.63
N LEU A 140 9.06 -1.98 16.32
CA LEU A 140 9.80 -2.17 17.57
C LEU A 140 9.01 -1.60 18.75
N LYS A 141 9.08 -2.27 19.90
CA LYS A 141 8.57 -1.78 21.19
C LYS A 141 9.69 -1.91 22.22
N ASP A 142 10.00 -0.81 22.90
CA ASP A 142 11.09 -0.75 23.90
C ASP A 142 12.44 -1.27 23.38
N GLY A 143 12.73 -0.97 22.10
CA GLY A 143 13.97 -1.39 21.42
C GLY A 143 14.02 -2.87 21.00
N ARG A 144 12.93 -3.63 21.14
CA ARG A 144 12.85 -5.05 20.74
C ARG A 144 11.84 -5.25 19.60
N PRO A 145 12.02 -6.26 18.73
CA PRO A 145 11.03 -6.61 17.71
C PRO A 145 9.66 -6.84 18.34
N TYR A 146 8.63 -6.15 17.87
CA TYR A 146 7.25 -6.32 18.34
C TYR A 146 6.40 -7.01 17.27
N LEU A 147 6.56 -6.59 16.01
CA LEU A 147 5.93 -7.22 14.85
C LEU A 147 6.94 -7.29 13.70
N SER A 148 6.92 -8.37 12.94
CA SER A 148 7.55 -8.50 11.61
C SER A 148 6.43 -8.81 10.64
N PHE A 149 6.21 -7.97 9.62
CA PHE A 149 5.02 -8.07 8.78
C PHE A 149 5.25 -7.53 7.36
N ALA A 150 4.60 -8.15 6.38
CA ALA A 150 4.57 -7.68 5.01
C ALA A 150 3.33 -8.21 4.31
N VAL A 151 3.02 -7.62 3.16
CA VAL A 151 1.84 -7.96 2.36
C VAL A 151 2.19 -7.89 0.89
N GLN A 152 1.46 -8.64 0.07
CA GLN A 152 1.52 -8.55 -1.39
C GLN A 152 0.56 -7.46 -1.89
N GLY A 153 0.55 -7.15 -3.18
CA GLY A 153 -0.49 -6.29 -3.77
C GLY A 153 -0.09 -4.84 -3.99
N GLY A 154 0.95 -4.60 -4.81
CA GLY A 154 1.20 -3.30 -5.43
C GLY A 154 1.05 -2.06 -4.54
N ASP A 155 0.20 -1.13 -4.94
CA ASP A 155 -0.07 0.14 -4.22
C ASP A 155 -0.96 -0.03 -2.99
N ALA A 156 -1.57 -1.21 -2.78
CA ALA A 156 -2.34 -1.52 -1.59
C ALA A 156 -1.46 -1.88 -0.37
N GLN A 157 -0.16 -2.11 -0.55
CA GLN A 157 0.69 -2.65 0.53
C GLN A 157 0.67 -1.80 1.80
N ASP A 158 1.12 -0.54 1.72
CA ASP A 158 1.17 0.33 2.92
C ASP A 158 -0.23 0.70 3.43
N GLN A 159 -1.26 0.70 2.58
CA GLN A 159 -2.65 0.88 3.02
C GLN A 159 -3.10 -0.29 3.91
N ASN A 160 -2.77 -1.52 3.52
CA ASN A 160 -3.11 -2.72 4.26
C ASN A 160 -2.27 -2.84 5.55
N LEU A 161 -0.97 -2.53 5.47
CA LEU A 161 -0.07 -2.68 6.61
C LEU A 161 -0.32 -1.67 7.73
N VAL A 162 -0.74 -0.44 7.42
CA VAL A 162 -1.10 0.52 8.48
C VAL A 162 -2.35 0.07 9.23
N GLN A 163 -3.35 -0.47 8.54
CA GLN A 163 -4.57 -1.00 9.14
C GLN A 163 -4.26 -2.25 9.99
N PHE A 164 -3.47 -3.19 9.46
CA PHE A 164 -2.96 -4.33 10.24
C PHE A 164 -2.26 -3.90 11.53
N PHE A 165 -1.36 -2.91 11.44
CA PHE A 165 -0.63 -2.41 12.60
C PHE A 165 -1.60 -1.82 13.64
N LEU A 166 -2.54 -0.97 13.21
CA LEU A 166 -3.58 -0.39 14.08
C LEU A 166 -4.49 -1.46 14.70
N ASN A 167 -4.85 -2.51 13.95
CA ASN A 167 -5.62 -3.64 14.48
C ASN A 167 -4.95 -4.28 15.69
N MET A 168 -3.62 -4.42 15.66
CA MET A 168 -2.85 -4.95 16.79
C MET A 168 -2.69 -3.95 17.94
N VAL A 169 -2.35 -2.68 17.64
CA VAL A 169 -1.92 -1.72 18.69
C VAL A 169 -3.03 -0.86 19.26
N GLU A 170 -4.12 -0.67 18.52
CA GLU A 170 -5.26 0.19 18.90
C GLU A 170 -6.53 -0.62 19.14
N PHE A 171 -6.77 -1.67 18.35
CA PHE A 171 -8.02 -2.45 18.41
C PHE A 171 -7.90 -3.81 19.12
N ASP A 172 -6.77 -4.07 19.80
CA ASP A 172 -6.52 -5.25 20.64
C ASP A 172 -6.77 -6.60 19.94
N MET A 173 -6.56 -6.64 18.62
CA MET A 173 -6.65 -7.88 17.86
C MET A 173 -5.38 -8.72 18.07
N ASN A 174 -5.52 -10.04 18.08
CA ASN A 174 -4.36 -10.92 17.96
C ASN A 174 -3.85 -10.97 16.51
N VAL A 175 -2.65 -11.53 16.30
CA VAL A 175 -1.98 -11.51 14.98
C VAL A 175 -2.82 -12.15 13.87
N GLN A 176 -3.55 -13.24 14.15
CA GLN A 176 -4.39 -13.89 13.14
C GLN A 176 -5.65 -13.05 12.85
N GLN A 177 -6.29 -12.52 13.88
CA GLN A 177 -7.43 -11.60 13.71
C GLN A 177 -7.02 -10.38 12.89
N ALA A 178 -5.86 -9.79 13.17
CA ALA A 178 -5.39 -8.59 12.50
C ALA A 178 -5.05 -8.81 11.02
N VAL A 179 -4.49 -9.96 10.63
CA VAL A 179 -4.21 -10.26 9.20
C VAL A 179 -5.48 -10.57 8.40
N GLU A 180 -6.55 -11.04 9.06
CA GLU A 180 -7.84 -11.36 8.42
C GLU A 180 -8.89 -10.24 8.52
N ALA A 181 -8.65 -9.23 9.36
CA ALA A 181 -9.57 -8.12 9.58
C ALA A 181 -9.76 -7.33 8.29
N ALA A 182 -11.01 -7.01 7.95
CA ALA A 182 -11.35 -6.27 6.74
C ALA A 182 -10.61 -4.92 6.66
N ASN A 183 -9.98 -4.67 5.52
CA ASN A 183 -9.36 -3.39 5.20
C ASN A 183 -10.25 -2.55 4.28
N ILE A 184 -9.94 -1.26 4.22
CA ILE A 184 -10.37 -0.37 3.15
C ILE A 184 -9.16 0.01 2.28
N ASN A 185 -9.37 0.19 0.99
CA ASN A 185 -8.33 0.69 0.08
C ASN A 185 -8.87 1.83 -0.78
N SER A 186 -8.19 2.96 -0.77
CA SER A 186 -8.49 4.09 -1.65
C SER A 186 -7.77 3.94 -2.98
N MET A 187 -8.48 4.23 -4.07
CA MET A 187 -7.94 4.23 -5.45
C MET A 187 -7.52 5.64 -5.91
N GLN A 188 -7.53 6.61 -5.00
CA GLN A 188 -7.28 8.02 -5.31
C GLN A 188 -5.81 8.38 -5.52
N MET A 189 -4.89 7.48 -5.13
CA MET A 189 -3.49 7.71 -5.44
C MET A 189 -3.19 7.37 -6.90
N ARG A 190 -2.12 7.96 -7.43
CA ARG A 190 -1.62 7.64 -8.77
C ARG A 190 -0.92 6.28 -8.75
N GLY A 191 -1.36 5.35 -9.61
CA GLY A 191 -0.85 3.98 -9.66
C GLY A 191 0.63 3.89 -10.00
N SER A 192 1.28 2.85 -9.49
CA SER A 192 2.68 2.50 -9.72
C SER A 192 2.94 1.72 -11.00
N PHE A 193 1.90 1.24 -11.67
CA PHE A 193 1.99 0.26 -12.76
C PHE A 193 1.14 0.69 -13.94
N GLY A 194 1.35 0.02 -15.08
CA GLY A 194 0.62 0.29 -16.33
C GLY A 194 0.63 1.77 -16.71
N GLU A 195 -0.55 2.32 -16.95
CA GLU A 195 -0.77 3.71 -17.37
C GLU A 195 -0.76 4.72 -16.21
N HIS A 196 -0.37 4.31 -15.00
CA HIS A 196 -0.39 5.15 -13.79
C HIS A 196 -1.75 5.78 -13.51
N ALA A 197 -2.82 5.03 -13.79
CA ALA A 197 -4.19 5.43 -13.60
C ALA A 197 -4.50 5.79 -12.14
N THR A 198 -5.56 6.58 -11.96
CA THR A 198 -6.05 6.96 -10.64
C THR A 198 -7.55 7.11 -10.69
N SER A 199 -8.22 6.75 -9.60
CA SER A 199 -9.67 6.81 -9.50
C SER A 199 -10.08 7.52 -8.21
N PRO A 200 -10.10 8.87 -8.24
CA PRO A 200 -10.34 9.68 -7.05
C PRO A 200 -11.73 9.47 -6.44
N GLY A 201 -11.78 9.35 -5.11
CA GLY A 201 -13.02 9.11 -4.38
C GLY A 201 -13.54 7.67 -4.40
N ARG A 202 -12.91 6.76 -5.16
CA ARG A 202 -13.25 5.33 -5.07
C ARG A 202 -12.63 4.68 -3.84
N LEU A 203 -13.43 3.87 -3.16
CA LEU A 203 -13.05 3.17 -1.93
C LEU A 203 -13.49 1.70 -2.01
N LEU A 204 -12.53 0.78 -1.95
CA LEU A 204 -12.81 -0.64 -1.79
C LEU A 204 -13.14 -0.96 -0.34
N VAL A 205 -14.26 -1.62 -0.13
CA VAL A 205 -14.72 -2.14 1.17
C VAL A 205 -15.13 -3.61 1.05
N GLN A 206 -15.26 -4.31 2.17
CA GLN A 206 -15.67 -5.71 2.17
C GLN A 206 -17.17 -5.85 1.83
N ASN A 207 -17.57 -6.91 1.13
CA ASN A 207 -18.98 -7.26 0.87
C ASN A 207 -19.83 -7.30 2.15
N ALA A 208 -19.24 -7.70 3.27
CA ALA A 208 -19.91 -7.83 4.56
C ALA A 208 -20.01 -6.50 5.34
N THR A 209 -19.48 -5.39 4.79
CA THR A 209 -19.61 -4.06 5.40
C THR A 209 -21.09 -3.76 5.64
N PRO A 210 -21.52 -3.36 6.85
CA PRO A 210 -22.94 -3.19 7.13
C PRO A 210 -23.62 -2.15 6.21
N PRO A 211 -24.86 -2.37 5.74
CA PRO A 211 -25.51 -1.46 4.80
C PRO A 211 -25.63 -0.01 5.28
N TRP A 212 -25.74 0.22 6.58
CA TRP A 212 -25.77 1.58 7.14
C TRP A 212 -24.42 2.28 7.05
N VAL A 213 -23.30 1.55 7.16
CA VAL A 213 -21.95 2.09 6.95
C VAL A 213 -21.72 2.39 5.48
N GLN A 214 -22.19 1.52 4.57
CA GLN A 214 -22.14 1.76 3.13
C GLN A 214 -22.89 3.04 2.77
N ALA A 215 -24.14 3.18 3.23
CA ALA A 215 -24.95 4.37 2.99
C ALA A 215 -24.33 5.65 3.58
N GLU A 216 -23.68 5.55 4.74
CA GLU A 216 -22.95 6.67 5.34
C GLU A 216 -21.77 7.09 4.45
N LEU A 217 -20.91 6.15 4.04
CA LEU A 217 -19.78 6.44 3.14
C LEU A 217 -20.23 7.02 1.79
N GLU A 218 -21.28 6.47 1.19
CA GLU A 218 -21.89 7.02 -0.04
C GLU A 218 -22.40 8.45 0.19
N SER A 219 -23.03 8.73 1.33
CA SER A 219 -23.50 10.08 1.68
C SER A 219 -22.36 11.08 1.89
N MET A 220 -21.18 10.61 2.29
CA MET A 220 -19.94 11.40 2.35
C MET A 220 -19.36 11.67 0.95
N GLY A 221 -19.82 10.96 -0.09
CA GLY A 221 -19.37 11.13 -1.48
C GLY A 221 -18.28 10.15 -1.92
N TYR A 222 -18.14 9.00 -1.25
CA TYR A 222 -17.31 7.90 -1.76
C TYR A 222 -18.05 7.10 -2.83
N ASP A 223 -17.33 6.62 -3.85
CA ASP A 223 -17.81 5.61 -4.80
C ASP A 223 -17.31 4.24 -4.33
N LEU A 224 -18.23 3.38 -3.88
CA LEU A 224 -17.89 2.14 -3.21
C LEU A 224 -17.65 1.01 -4.20
N MET A 225 -16.53 0.33 -3.99
CA MET A 225 -16.20 -0.94 -4.62
C MET A 225 -16.26 -2.04 -3.57
N PHE A 226 -16.53 -3.27 -3.99
CA PHE A 226 -16.77 -4.38 -3.07
C PHE A 226 -15.95 -5.61 -3.44
N SER A 227 -15.37 -6.27 -2.43
CA SER A 227 -14.73 -7.58 -2.55
C SER A 227 -15.09 -8.46 -1.35
N GLU A 228 -15.09 -9.77 -1.53
CA GLU A 228 -15.28 -10.72 -0.42
C GLU A 228 -14.16 -10.59 0.62
N ARG A 229 -12.93 -10.38 0.16
CA ARG A 229 -11.74 -10.21 0.99
C ARG A 229 -10.98 -8.96 0.55
N THR A 230 -10.75 -8.05 1.50
CA THR A 230 -10.02 -6.79 1.28
C THR A 230 -8.71 -6.73 2.03
N SER A 231 -8.53 -7.58 3.05
CA SER A 231 -7.23 -7.77 3.66
C SER A 231 -6.40 -8.76 2.86
N GLY A 232 -5.11 -8.50 2.83
CA GLY A 232 -4.14 -9.52 2.48
C GLY A 232 -3.60 -9.49 1.06
N PRO A 233 -2.72 -10.47 0.76
CA PRO A 233 -2.23 -11.53 1.65
C PRO A 233 -1.12 -11.06 2.61
N ILE A 234 -1.47 -10.78 3.87
CA ILE A 234 -0.54 -10.31 4.91
C ILE A 234 0.06 -11.54 5.61
N ASN A 235 1.39 -11.54 5.78
CA ASN A 235 2.10 -12.49 6.63
C ASN A 235 2.77 -11.71 7.77
N ALA A 236 2.63 -12.21 9.00
CA ALA A 236 3.15 -11.55 10.19
C ALA A 236 3.67 -12.52 11.26
N ILE A 237 4.64 -12.05 12.04
CA ILE A 237 5.10 -12.67 13.30
C ILE A 237 4.94 -11.62 14.40
N TYR A 238 4.20 -11.98 15.44
CA TYR A 238 4.11 -11.25 16.70
C TYR A 238 5.06 -11.83 17.74
N PHE A 239 5.82 -10.97 18.40
CA PHE A 239 6.83 -11.34 19.40
C PHE A 239 6.29 -11.07 20.81
N ASP A 240 5.76 -12.11 21.44
CA ASP A 240 5.25 -12.07 22.81
C ASP A 240 6.40 -12.28 23.81
N TRP A 241 7.13 -11.20 24.08
CA TRP A 241 8.21 -11.21 25.06
C TRP A 241 7.76 -11.43 26.50
N ALA A 242 6.49 -11.19 26.81
CA ALA A 242 5.98 -11.40 28.16
C ALA A 242 5.86 -12.89 28.48
N ASN A 243 5.46 -13.69 27.49
CA ASN A 243 5.33 -15.15 27.63
C ASN A 243 6.46 -15.95 26.97
N GLY A 244 7.42 -15.28 26.31
CA GLY A 244 8.55 -15.92 25.63
C GLY A 244 8.13 -16.77 24.43
N SER A 245 7.16 -16.29 23.63
CA SER A 245 6.61 -17.03 22.50
C SER A 245 6.49 -16.17 21.24
N PHE A 246 6.48 -16.81 20.07
CA PHE A 246 6.24 -16.17 18.77
C PHE A 246 4.94 -16.69 18.17
N TRP A 247 4.15 -15.78 17.61
CA TRP A 247 2.83 -16.07 17.07
C TRP A 247 2.82 -15.69 15.60
N GLY A 248 2.63 -16.67 14.72
CA GLY A 248 2.50 -16.44 13.28
C GLY A 248 1.05 -16.14 12.91
N GLY A 249 0.85 -15.21 11.98
CA GLY A 249 -0.43 -14.99 11.30
C GLY A 249 -0.23 -14.94 9.80
N SER A 250 -1.07 -15.67 9.06
CA SER A 250 -1.14 -15.62 7.61
C SER A 250 -2.59 -15.37 7.22
N SER A 251 -2.81 -14.31 6.44
CA SER A 251 -4.13 -13.93 5.95
C SER A 251 -4.79 -15.09 5.22
N ASN A 252 -6.10 -15.23 5.36
CA ASN A 252 -6.90 -16.15 4.56
C ASN A 252 -7.07 -15.71 3.09
N HIS A 253 -6.27 -14.75 2.61
CA HIS A 253 -6.29 -14.27 1.24
C HIS A 253 -5.19 -15.00 0.48
N GLY A 254 -5.50 -15.64 -0.65
CA GLY A 254 -4.54 -16.52 -1.32
C GLY A 254 -4.28 -17.84 -0.57
N ASP A 255 -3.17 -18.49 -0.90
CA ASP A 255 -2.74 -19.80 -0.37
C ASP A 255 -1.58 -19.67 0.65
N ASP A 256 -1.44 -18.51 1.28
CA ASP A 256 -0.40 -18.22 2.28
C ASP A 256 -0.56 -19.08 3.55
N TYR A 257 0.55 -19.46 4.17
CA TYR A 257 0.55 -20.32 5.36
C TYR A 257 1.73 -20.01 6.30
N GLY A 258 1.52 -20.27 7.59
CA GLY A 258 2.55 -20.23 8.61
C GLY A 258 3.05 -21.63 8.96
N VAL A 259 4.35 -21.77 9.22
CA VAL A 259 4.96 -23.01 9.75
C VAL A 259 5.75 -22.66 11.01
N VAL A 260 5.59 -23.49 12.03
CA VAL A 260 6.37 -23.41 13.27
C VAL A 260 7.05 -24.76 13.47
N TRP A 261 8.31 -24.73 13.89
CA TRP A 261 9.05 -25.92 14.30
C TRP A 261 9.76 -25.68 15.63
N GLN A 262 10.07 -26.76 16.33
CA GLN A 262 10.84 -26.79 17.58
C GLN A 262 12.02 -27.74 17.41
#